data_AF-A0A9X5X5K2-F1
#
_entry.id   AF-A0A9X5X5K2-F1
#
_cell.length_a   1.000
_cell.length_b   1.000
_cell.length_c   1.000
_cell.angle_alpha   90.00
_cell.angle_beta   90.00
_cell.angle_gamma   90.00
#
_symmetry.space_group_name_H-M   'P 1'
#
loop_
_entity.id
_entity.type
_entity.pdbx_description
1 polymer ?
#
loop_
_entity_poly.entity_id
_entity_poly.type
_entity_poly.pdbx_seq_one_letter_code
_entity_poly.pdbx_strand_id
1 'polypeptide(L)'
;LAELPADWGDDGQGRDLGRPFPLTEAWLWEDDPRPAEEIDPVVERVFDHGSVVLGTDGCGMNWHLVVTGPQRGHIWHITGEGAVPFGAEFGFTTSAPGFAGWVGHWAAQKEWFDAE
;
A
#
# COMPACT_ATOMS: atom_id res chain seq x y z
N LEU A 1 -1.54 17.22 -4.20
CA LEU A 1 -1.03 15.84 -4.28
C LEU A 1 -0.09 15.77 -5.48
N ALA A 2 0.90 14.87 -5.46
CA ALA A 2 1.77 14.64 -6.62
C ALA A 2 0.98 14.00 -7.78
N GLU A 3 1.54 13.98 -8.99
CA GLU A 3 0.98 13.21 -10.11
C GLU A 3 0.92 11.73 -9.74
N LEU A 4 -0.21 11.08 -10.06
CA LEU A 4 -0.41 9.66 -9.81
C LEU A 4 0.22 8.83 -10.94
N PRO A 5 0.56 7.56 -10.69
CA PRO A 5 1.01 6.64 -11.73
C PRO A 5 0.08 6.61 -12.94
N ALA A 6 0.63 6.44 -14.15
CA ALA A 6 -0.17 6.46 -15.38
C ALA A 6 -1.20 5.32 -15.45
N ASP A 7 -1.01 4.26 -14.67
CA ASP A 7 -1.89 3.09 -14.54
C ASP A 7 -2.84 3.18 -13.35
N TRP A 8 -2.94 4.34 -12.68
CA TRP A 8 -3.76 4.56 -11.48
C TRP A 8 -5.28 4.36 -11.68
N GLY A 9 -5.75 4.21 -12.92
CA GLY A 9 -7.12 3.79 -13.23
C GLY A 9 -8.18 4.90 -13.15
N ASP A 10 -7.98 5.91 -12.30
CA ASP A 10 -8.83 7.11 -12.20
C ASP A 10 -8.02 8.43 -12.13
N ASP A 11 -8.70 9.56 -11.90
CA ASP A 11 -8.09 10.88 -11.79
C ASP A 11 -7.73 11.29 -10.34
N GLY A 12 -7.85 10.37 -9.39
CA GLY A 12 -7.51 10.55 -7.99
C GLY A 12 -8.50 11.40 -7.19
N GLN A 13 -9.70 11.70 -7.72
CA GLN A 13 -10.71 12.51 -7.02
C GLN A 13 -11.21 11.89 -5.70
N GLY A 14 -11.12 10.57 -5.54
CA GLY A 14 -11.49 9.87 -4.30
C GLY A 14 -10.49 10.05 -3.15
N ARG A 15 -9.25 10.47 -3.46
CA ARG A 15 -8.15 10.50 -2.50
C ARG A 15 -8.34 11.54 -1.39
N ASP A 16 -8.29 11.10 -0.14
CA ASP A 16 -8.42 11.96 1.05
C ASP A 16 -7.37 11.61 2.12
N LEU A 17 -6.32 12.43 2.21
CA LEU A 17 -5.26 12.28 3.21
C LEU A 17 -5.74 12.51 4.66
N GLY A 18 -6.85 13.22 4.85
CA GLY A 18 -7.40 13.51 6.18
C GLY A 18 -8.17 12.33 6.78
N ARG A 19 -8.60 11.39 5.95
CA ARG A 19 -9.23 10.13 6.39
C ARG A 19 -8.17 9.13 6.83
N PRO A 20 -8.43 8.31 7.85
CA PRO A 20 -7.49 7.28 8.26
C PRO A 20 -7.37 6.20 7.20
N PHE A 21 -6.14 5.75 6.94
CA PHE A 21 -5.90 4.50 6.22
C PHE A 21 -6.58 3.34 6.97
N PRO A 22 -7.35 2.47 6.29
CA PRO A 22 -8.30 1.58 6.96
C PRO A 22 -7.69 0.30 7.53
N LEU A 23 -6.54 -0.15 7.02
CA LEU A 23 -5.95 -1.43 7.44
C LEU A 23 -4.98 -1.27 8.60
N THR A 24 -4.92 -2.31 9.43
CA THR A 24 -3.94 -2.45 10.52
C THR A 24 -3.09 -3.71 10.39
N GLU A 25 -3.42 -4.58 9.43
CA GLU A 25 -2.76 -5.85 9.14
C GLU A 25 -2.87 -6.14 7.64
N ALA A 26 -2.01 -7.05 7.14
CA ALA A 26 -2.07 -7.49 5.76
C ALA A 26 -3.44 -8.10 5.43
N TRP A 27 -3.93 -7.85 4.22
CA TRP A 27 -5.19 -8.39 3.74
C TRP A 27 -5.08 -8.76 2.27
N LEU A 28 -5.20 -10.06 1.98
CA LEU A 28 -5.39 -10.59 0.64
C LEU A 28 -6.88 -10.69 0.41
N TRP A 29 -7.46 -9.71 -0.28
CA TRP A 29 -8.90 -9.70 -0.50
C TRP A 29 -9.31 -10.64 -1.63
N GLU A 30 -8.39 -11.08 -2.49
CA GLU A 30 -8.65 -12.18 -3.45
C GLU A 30 -9.06 -13.50 -2.76
N ASP A 31 -8.57 -13.71 -1.54
CA ASP A 31 -8.87 -14.88 -0.70
C ASP A 31 -10.01 -14.60 0.30
N ASP A 32 -10.60 -13.40 0.29
CA ASP A 32 -11.65 -13.05 1.24
C ASP A 32 -12.95 -13.77 0.88
N PRO A 33 -13.57 -14.52 1.82
CA PRO A 33 -14.80 -15.25 1.54
C PRO A 33 -16.05 -14.36 1.44
N ARG A 34 -15.95 -13.07 1.80
CA ARG A 34 -17.07 -12.13 1.74
C ARG A 34 -17.36 -11.72 0.28
N PRO A 35 -18.62 -11.40 -0.06
CA PRO A 35 -18.97 -10.89 -1.38
C PRO A 35 -18.25 -9.58 -1.72
N ALA A 36 -17.98 -9.37 -3.01
CA ALA A 36 -17.33 -8.16 -3.53
C ALA A 36 -18.05 -6.89 -3.05
N GLU A 37 -19.39 -6.89 -3.04
CA GLU A 37 -20.20 -5.75 -2.61
C GLU A 37 -19.95 -5.33 -1.15
N GLU A 38 -19.45 -6.23 -0.31
CA GLU A 38 -19.08 -5.95 1.07
C GLU A 38 -17.64 -5.42 1.21
N ILE A 39 -16.72 -5.91 0.38
CA ILE A 39 -15.29 -5.62 0.49
C ILE A 39 -14.83 -4.47 -0.40
N ASP A 40 -15.43 -4.28 -1.57
CA ASP A 40 -15.06 -3.24 -2.55
C ASP A 40 -15.04 -1.84 -1.91
N PRO A 41 -16.04 -1.43 -1.09
CA PRO A 41 -15.99 -0.11 -0.45
C PRO A 41 -14.86 0.06 0.57
N VAL A 42 -14.30 -1.04 1.08
CA VAL A 42 -13.11 -1.01 1.95
C VAL A 42 -11.85 -0.97 1.09
N VAL A 43 -11.78 -1.77 0.03
CA VAL A 43 -10.69 -1.80 -0.94
C VAL A 43 -10.50 -0.41 -1.57
N GLU A 44 -11.55 0.25 -2.02
CA GLU A 44 -11.48 1.64 -2.53
C GLU A 44 -10.80 2.58 -1.51
N ARG A 45 -11.18 2.49 -0.23
CA ARG A 45 -10.58 3.30 0.85
C ARG A 45 -9.11 2.98 1.11
N VAL A 46 -8.67 1.76 0.83
CA VAL A 46 -7.25 1.36 0.93
C VAL A 46 -6.41 2.16 -0.06
N PHE A 47 -6.91 2.35 -1.29
CA PHE A 47 -6.24 3.16 -2.31
C PHE A 47 -6.31 4.66 -2.00
N ASP A 48 -7.44 5.13 -1.48
CA ASP A 48 -7.75 6.57 -1.43
C ASP A 48 -7.39 7.28 -0.13
N HIS A 49 -7.52 6.61 1.01
CA HIS A 49 -7.48 7.30 2.30
C HIS A 49 -6.12 7.27 2.96
N GLY A 50 -5.75 8.41 3.55
CA GLY A 50 -4.69 8.49 4.56
C GLY A 50 -3.30 8.13 4.09
N SER A 51 -3.05 8.07 2.78
CA SER A 51 -1.77 7.66 2.21
C SER A 51 -1.33 8.52 1.02
N VAL A 52 -0.01 8.60 0.81
CA VAL A 52 0.63 9.24 -0.35
C VAL A 52 1.22 8.15 -1.23
N VAL A 53 0.91 8.17 -2.53
CA VAL A 53 1.53 7.27 -3.52
C VAL A 53 2.96 7.70 -3.78
N LEU A 54 3.91 6.79 -3.58
CA LEU A 54 5.34 7.01 -3.77
C LEU A 54 5.82 6.58 -5.16
N GLY A 55 5.15 5.59 -5.76
CA GLY A 55 5.54 5.00 -7.03
C GLY A 55 4.76 3.72 -7.31
N THR A 56 5.06 3.11 -8.45
CA THR A 56 4.45 1.88 -8.94
C THR A 56 5.54 0.93 -9.44
N ASP A 57 5.34 -0.38 -9.21
CA ASP A 57 6.11 -1.44 -9.89
C ASP A 57 5.43 -1.87 -11.21
N GLY A 58 4.32 -1.21 -11.57
CA GLY A 58 3.50 -1.49 -12.74
C GLY A 58 2.29 -2.37 -12.42
N CYS A 59 1.38 -2.54 -13.38
CA CYS A 59 0.20 -3.41 -13.25
C CYS A 59 -0.69 -3.10 -12.03
N GLY A 60 -0.76 -1.84 -11.59
CA GLY A 60 -1.53 -1.46 -10.41
C GLY A 60 -0.87 -1.80 -9.07
N MET A 61 0.42 -2.18 -9.06
CA MET A 61 1.20 -2.43 -7.85
C MET A 61 1.80 -1.12 -7.33
N ASN A 62 1.17 -0.53 -6.32
CA ASN A 62 1.48 0.81 -5.84
C ASN A 62 2.13 0.79 -4.45
N TRP A 63 3.11 1.67 -4.26
CA TRP A 63 3.75 1.92 -2.97
C TRP A 63 3.14 3.12 -2.29
N HIS A 64 2.65 2.94 -1.08
CA HIS A 64 1.94 3.95 -0.31
C HIS A 64 2.65 4.27 1.00
N LEU A 65 2.87 5.54 1.30
CA LEU A 65 3.22 6.01 2.64
C LEU A 65 1.96 6.40 3.39
N VAL A 66 1.66 5.72 4.49
CA VAL A 66 0.53 6.09 5.36
C VAL A 66 0.88 7.34 6.16
N VAL A 67 0.06 8.39 6.01
CA VAL A 67 0.23 9.69 6.68
C VAL A 67 -0.81 9.96 7.76
N THR A 68 -1.94 9.24 7.74
CA THR A 68 -3.05 9.40 8.69
C THR A 68 -3.63 8.03 9.08
N GLY A 69 -3.89 7.83 10.37
CA GLY A 69 -4.45 6.59 10.93
C GLY A 69 -3.45 5.79 11.76
N PRO A 70 -3.84 4.59 12.23
CA PRO A 70 -3.03 3.77 13.14
C PRO A 70 -1.69 3.33 12.55
N GLN A 71 -1.63 3.16 11.22
CA GLN A 71 -0.44 2.72 10.50
C GLN A 71 0.46 3.88 10.03
N ARG A 72 0.25 5.10 10.54
CA ARG A 72 1.04 6.29 10.15
C ARG A 72 2.55 6.05 10.25
N GLY A 73 3.27 6.36 9.17
CA GLY A 73 4.72 6.18 9.04
C GLY A 73 5.13 4.86 8.38
N HIS A 74 4.22 3.89 8.26
CA HIS A 74 4.49 2.63 7.56
C HIS A 74 4.33 2.81 6.04
N ILE A 75 5.09 1.99 5.32
CA ILE A 75 4.95 1.82 3.88
C ILE A 75 4.09 0.60 3.62
N TRP A 76 3.21 0.68 2.63
CA TRP A 76 2.32 -0.40 2.22
C TRP A 76 2.48 -0.63 0.72
N HIS A 77 2.50 -1.91 0.34
CA HIS A 77 2.40 -2.35 -1.04
C HIS A 77 0.95 -2.75 -1.30
N ILE A 78 0.31 -2.08 -2.26
CA ILE A 78 -1.11 -2.23 -2.54
C ILE A 78 -1.24 -2.65 -4.02
N THR A 79 -1.82 -3.82 -4.26
CA THR A 79 -1.99 -4.43 -5.59
C THR A 79 -3.46 -4.63 -5.91
N GLY A 80 -3.81 -5.31 -7.00
CA GLY A 80 -5.21 -5.66 -7.30
C GLY A 80 -5.76 -6.79 -6.42
N GLU A 81 -4.88 -7.56 -5.78
CA GLU A 81 -5.18 -8.79 -5.04
C GLU A 81 -5.15 -8.58 -3.52
N GLY A 82 -4.38 -7.60 -3.05
CA GLY A 82 -4.21 -7.38 -1.62
C GLY A 82 -3.37 -6.15 -1.26
N ALA A 83 -3.23 -5.95 0.04
CA ALA A 83 -2.35 -4.95 0.60
C ALA A 83 -1.51 -5.54 1.74
N VAL A 84 -0.20 -5.30 1.69
CA VAL A 84 0.74 -5.79 2.71
C VAL A 84 1.65 -4.65 3.21
N PRO A 85 1.94 -4.58 4.52
CA PRO A 85 2.87 -3.60 5.07
C PRO A 85 4.32 -4.01 4.77
N PHE A 86 5.18 -3.00 4.58
CA PHE A 86 6.60 -3.16 4.33
C PHE A 86 7.42 -3.00 5.61
N GLY A 87 8.33 -3.94 5.85
CA GLY A 87 9.26 -3.96 6.98
C GLY A 87 9.47 -5.35 7.53
N ALA A 88 10.63 -5.60 8.13
CA ALA A 88 11.03 -6.90 8.64
C ALA A 88 10.11 -7.48 9.70
N GLU A 89 9.41 -6.63 10.46
CA GLU A 89 8.43 -7.06 11.46
C GLU A 89 7.20 -7.76 10.86
N PHE A 90 6.95 -7.58 9.56
CA PHE A 90 5.81 -8.18 8.86
C PHE A 90 6.16 -9.47 8.11
N GLY A 91 7.46 -9.83 8.07
CA GLY A 91 7.91 -11.12 7.53
C GLY A 91 7.99 -11.24 6.01
N PHE A 92 7.70 -10.18 5.24
CA PHE A 92 7.82 -10.20 3.77
C PHE A 92 9.21 -9.78 3.28
N THR A 93 9.91 -8.92 4.02
CA THR A 93 11.22 -8.38 3.64
C THR A 93 12.20 -8.42 4.81
N THR A 94 13.50 -8.36 4.53
CA THR A 94 14.55 -8.17 5.54
C THR A 94 14.81 -6.69 5.87
N SER A 95 14.18 -5.75 5.17
CA SER A 95 14.44 -4.32 5.32
C SER A 95 13.81 -3.71 6.58
N ALA A 96 14.42 -2.62 7.08
CA ALA A 96 13.84 -1.82 8.14
C ALA A 96 12.48 -1.22 7.70
N PRO A 97 11.52 -1.04 8.63
CA PRO A 97 10.23 -0.44 8.29
C PRO A 97 10.37 1.05 7.93
N GLY A 98 9.29 1.58 7.36
CA GLY A 98 9.15 3.00 7.05
C GLY A 98 9.95 3.48 5.84
N PHE A 99 9.85 4.77 5.56
CA PHE A 99 10.34 5.36 4.30
C PHE A 99 11.84 5.17 4.06
N ALA A 100 12.67 5.32 5.09
CA ALA A 100 14.13 5.19 4.95
C ALA A 100 14.56 3.76 4.62
N GLY A 101 13.92 2.76 5.22
CA GLY A 101 14.19 1.36 4.91
C GLY A 101 13.68 0.98 3.51
N TRP A 102 12.50 1.48 3.14
CA TRP A 102 11.94 1.27 1.80
C TRP A 102 12.82 1.88 0.71
N VAL A 103 13.22 3.15 0.81
CA VAL A 103 14.02 3.80 -0.23
C VAL A 103 15.41 3.16 -0.36
N GLY A 104 16.00 2.70 0.74
CA GLY A 104 17.28 1.98 0.71
C GLY A 104 17.16 0.62 0.03
N HIS A 105 16.06 -0.09 0.26
CA HIS A 105 15.76 -1.38 -0.36
C HIS A 105 15.54 -1.26 -1.87
N TRP A 106 14.69 -0.29 -2.25
CA TRP A 106 14.42 0.05 -3.65
C TRP A 106 15.69 0.48 -4.39
N ALA A 107 16.49 1.38 -3.80
CA ALA A 107 17.74 1.85 -4.41
C ALA A 107 18.79 0.74 -4.58
N ALA A 108 18.72 -0.32 -3.77
CA ALA A 108 19.56 -1.50 -3.89
C ALA A 108 19.07 -2.50 -4.96
N GLN A 109 17.95 -2.21 -5.65
CA GLN A 109 17.31 -3.08 -6.63
C GLN A 109 17.00 -4.49 -6.10
N LYS A 110 16.63 -4.57 -4.82
CA LYS A 110 16.19 -5.84 -4.22
C LYS A 110 14.73 -6.10 -4.57
N GLU A 111 14.38 -7.38 -4.71
CA GLU A 111 13.00 -7.83 -4.73
C GLU A 111 12.29 -7.36 -3.46
N TRP A 112 11.03 -6.93 -3.58
CA TRP A 112 10.29 -6.41 -2.43
C TRP A 112 10.03 -7.49 -1.37
N PHE A 113 9.96 -8.76 -1.80
CA PHE A 113 9.91 -9.94 -0.95
C PHE A 113 11.28 -10.63 -0.96
N ASP A 114 12.04 -10.47 0.12
CA ASP A 114 13.40 -11.05 0.25
C ASP A 114 13.60 -11.81 1.56
N ALA A 115 12.52 -12.04 2.33
CA ALA A 115 12.51 -12.93 3.47
C ALA A 115 12.15 -14.36 3.03
N GLU A 116 12.87 -15.36 3.56
CA GLU A 116 12.64 -16.81 3.36
C GLU A 116 11.65 -17.39 4.37
#